data_AF-A0A9P5Q4P4-F1
#
_entry.id   AF-A0A9P5Q4P4-F1
#
_cell.length_a   1.000
_cell.length_b   1.000
_cell.length_c   1.000
_cell.angle_alpha   90.00
_cell.angle_beta   90.00
_cell.angle_gamma   90.00
#
_symmetry.space_group_name_H-M   'P 1'
#
loop_
_entity.id
_entity.type
_entity.pdbx_description
1 polymer ?
#
loop_
_entity_poly.entity_id
_entity_poly.type
_entity_poly.pdbx_seq_one_letter_code
_entity_poly.pdbx_strand_id
1 'polypeptide(L)'
;MQPPSKKFKGSLDNEEEDTGDQVQEASAEKETIARLSEPQRLIDLSDVNKETLEKLNIVLKGSLKLKSAIEERIEKSKSSGKDEFWSSTQMYLHLALLERLLSRENQPTQWIDTFLFRASAMVVPGKCMIINMNEGVPATIVNPSSLITISGYRDYTVVISSDRFKSLYRSNPQVVFPESLKTSFFVTEAKTRLSALFEYLPRALCQLYVSAKQLKKETIRGVVTNGYKWQFIILSIHKNGDGASYKFSIPIKYYVPQDPNPNPIPKQPWPDVIAGVLSDWVQSSFDDLDEDDWFENVGGR
;
A
#
# COMPACT_ATOMS: atom_id res chain seq x y z
N MET A 1 36.95 -87.66 -40.37
CA MET A 1 35.85 -86.69 -40.17
C MET A 1 36.42 -85.27 -40.25
N GLN A 2 35.74 -84.41 -41.00
CA GLN A 2 35.91 -82.97 -41.21
C GLN A 2 34.52 -82.48 -41.72
N PRO A 3 34.17 -81.18 -41.77
CA PRO A 3 34.78 -79.95 -41.22
C PRO A 3 33.70 -79.23 -40.33
N PRO A 4 33.46 -77.89 -40.28
CA PRO A 4 34.22 -76.71 -40.69
C PRO A 4 34.30 -75.57 -39.64
N SER A 5 34.94 -74.47 -40.07
CA SER A 5 34.99 -73.16 -39.43
C SER A 5 33.66 -72.37 -39.47
N LYS A 6 33.55 -71.32 -38.66
CA LYS A 6 32.75 -70.11 -38.97
C LYS A 6 33.44 -68.84 -38.46
N LYS A 7 33.53 -67.84 -39.34
CA LYS A 7 33.91 -66.45 -39.00
C LYS A 7 32.70 -65.74 -38.40
N PHE A 8 32.93 -64.75 -37.55
CA PHE A 8 32.02 -63.62 -37.38
C PHE A 8 32.75 -62.30 -37.66
N LYS A 9 32.01 -61.30 -38.13
CA LYS A 9 32.48 -60.05 -38.71
C LYS A 9 31.42 -58.98 -38.43
N GLY A 10 31.84 -57.75 -38.10
CA GLY A 10 30.97 -56.64 -37.70
C GLY A 10 31.16 -56.29 -36.22
N SER A 11 31.03 -55.03 -35.78
CA SER A 11 30.83 -53.78 -36.52
C SER A 11 31.69 -52.68 -35.88
N LEU A 12 32.13 -51.70 -36.66
CA LEU A 12 32.63 -50.42 -36.12
C LEU A 12 31.44 -49.49 -36.12
N ASP A 13 30.69 -49.50 -35.03
CA ASP A 13 29.59 -48.57 -34.83
C ASP A 13 30.21 -47.26 -34.30
N ASN A 14 30.10 -46.20 -35.10
CA ASN A 14 30.44 -44.85 -34.67
C ASN A 14 29.41 -44.42 -33.64
N GLU A 15 29.82 -44.29 -32.38
CA GLU A 15 29.09 -43.45 -31.43
C GLU A 15 29.33 -41.99 -31.83
N GLU A 16 28.42 -41.43 -32.64
CA GLU A 16 28.28 -39.98 -32.72
C GLU A 16 27.78 -39.50 -31.35
N GLU A 17 28.68 -38.89 -30.56
CA GLU A 17 28.31 -38.30 -29.27
C GLU A 17 27.25 -37.22 -29.47
N ASP A 18 26.05 -37.50 -28.95
CA ASP A 18 24.95 -36.55 -28.82
C ASP A 18 25.35 -35.42 -27.84
N THR A 19 26.03 -34.44 -28.42
CA THR A 19 26.51 -33.23 -27.78
C THR A 19 25.49 -32.08 -27.86
N GLY A 20 24.27 -32.36 -28.34
CA GLY A 20 23.21 -31.37 -28.54
C GLY A 20 22.59 -30.85 -27.23
N ASP A 21 22.21 -31.76 -26.34
CA ASP A 21 21.44 -31.40 -25.13
C ASP A 21 22.28 -30.77 -24.01
N GLN A 22 23.53 -31.23 -23.82
CA GLN A 22 24.42 -30.68 -22.78
C GLN A 22 24.77 -29.19 -22.99
N VAL A 23 24.74 -28.71 -24.25
CA VAL A 23 25.03 -27.31 -24.58
C VAL A 23 23.86 -26.39 -24.20
N GLN A 24 22.61 -26.87 -24.27
CA GLN A 24 21.44 -26.08 -23.87
C GLN A 24 21.34 -25.96 -22.34
N GLU A 25 21.55 -27.05 -21.61
CA GLU A 25 21.48 -27.06 -20.14
C GLU A 25 22.59 -26.20 -19.52
N ALA A 26 23.83 -26.33 -20.01
CA ALA A 26 24.96 -25.49 -19.59
C ALA A 26 24.81 -24.00 -20.00
N SER A 27 23.99 -23.69 -21.01
CA SER A 27 23.64 -22.31 -21.38
C SER A 27 22.62 -21.72 -20.41
N ALA A 28 21.59 -22.49 -20.04
CA ALA A 28 20.57 -22.07 -19.07
C ALA A 28 21.15 -21.87 -17.65
N GLU A 29 22.05 -22.75 -17.20
CA GLU A 29 22.77 -22.55 -15.93
C GLU A 29 23.66 -21.29 -15.97
N LYS A 30 24.42 -21.07 -17.05
CA LYS A 30 25.26 -19.87 -17.18
C LYS A 30 24.45 -18.58 -17.20
N GLU A 31 23.30 -18.55 -17.86
CA GLU A 31 22.42 -17.38 -17.84
C GLU A 31 21.84 -17.15 -16.43
N THR A 32 21.50 -18.23 -15.72
CA THR A 32 20.99 -18.15 -14.34
C THR A 32 22.07 -17.64 -13.36
N ILE A 33 23.31 -18.13 -13.48
CA ILE A 33 24.45 -17.69 -12.66
C ILE A 33 24.86 -16.25 -13.01
N ALA A 34 24.80 -15.85 -14.28
CA ALA A 34 25.05 -14.46 -14.71
C ALA A 34 24.02 -13.50 -14.09
N ARG A 35 22.73 -13.85 -14.09
CA ARG A 35 21.67 -13.05 -13.45
C ARG A 35 21.81 -12.97 -11.91
N LEU A 36 22.39 -13.98 -11.27
CA LEU A 36 22.74 -13.95 -9.84
C LEU A 36 23.99 -13.08 -9.54
N SER A 37 24.76 -12.73 -10.57
CA SER A 37 26.00 -11.93 -10.44
C SER A 37 25.79 -10.44 -10.67
N GLU A 38 24.61 -10.02 -11.16
CA GLU A 38 24.27 -8.60 -11.25
C GLU A 38 24.00 -8.01 -9.85
N PRO A 39 24.53 -6.82 -9.52
CA PRO A 39 24.30 -6.21 -8.23
C PRO A 39 22.82 -5.82 -8.08
N GLN A 40 22.08 -6.60 -7.30
CA GLN A 40 20.70 -6.33 -6.91
C GLN A 40 20.60 -4.90 -6.37
N ARG A 41 19.83 -4.06 -7.06
CA ARG A 41 19.63 -2.66 -6.67
C ARG A 41 18.63 -2.60 -5.55
N LEU A 42 19.13 -2.71 -4.32
CA LEU A 42 18.37 -2.44 -3.10
C LEU A 42 18.11 -0.94 -2.99
N ILE A 43 16.84 -0.56 -2.83
CA ILE A 43 16.37 0.81 -2.61
C ILE A 43 15.65 0.83 -1.27
N ASP A 44 16.11 1.65 -0.33
CA ASP A 44 15.33 1.91 0.89
C ASP A 44 14.19 2.90 0.60
N LEU A 45 13.03 2.65 1.20
CA LEU A 45 11.87 3.55 1.17
C LEU A 45 12.16 4.96 1.71
N SER A 46 13.23 5.19 2.47
CA SER A 46 13.69 6.55 2.84
C SER A 46 14.23 7.35 1.66
N ASP A 47 14.80 6.67 0.66
CA ASP A 47 15.62 7.28 -0.39
C ASP A 47 14.85 7.40 -1.72
N VAL A 48 13.61 6.94 -1.74
CA VAL A 48 12.72 6.95 -2.90
C VAL A 48 12.39 8.37 -3.35
N ASN A 49 12.63 8.65 -4.62
CA ASN A 49 12.39 9.94 -5.26
C ASN A 49 11.60 9.77 -6.58
N LYS A 50 11.40 10.87 -7.33
CA LYS A 50 10.66 10.83 -8.60
C LYS A 50 11.32 9.93 -9.66
N GLU A 51 12.65 9.92 -9.75
CA GLU A 51 13.36 9.03 -10.67
C GLU A 51 13.12 7.55 -10.34
N THR A 52 12.94 7.21 -9.06
CA THR A 52 12.58 5.85 -8.64
C THR A 52 11.24 5.43 -9.22
N LEU A 53 10.24 6.31 -9.26
CA LEU A 53 8.94 6.04 -9.90
C LEU A 53 9.10 5.82 -11.41
N GLU A 54 9.92 6.64 -12.07
CA GLU A 54 10.19 6.53 -13.51
C GLU A 54 10.91 5.20 -13.84
N LYS A 55 11.93 4.83 -13.05
CA LYS A 55 12.64 3.54 -13.14
C LYS A 55 11.73 2.32 -12.90
N LEU A 56 10.66 2.50 -12.12
CA LEU A 56 9.66 1.47 -11.82
C LEU A 56 8.43 1.52 -12.74
N ASN A 57 8.41 2.40 -13.75
CA ASN A 57 7.25 2.62 -14.63
C ASN A 57 5.95 2.89 -13.84
N ILE A 58 6.03 3.70 -12.78
CA ILE A 58 4.89 4.13 -11.96
C ILE A 58 4.41 5.50 -12.45
N VAL A 59 3.29 5.52 -13.18
CA VAL A 59 2.82 6.69 -13.94
C VAL A 59 1.52 7.30 -13.40
N LEU A 60 1.43 8.63 -13.43
CA LEU A 60 0.19 9.35 -13.09
C LEU A 60 -0.85 9.15 -14.20
N LYS A 61 -2.07 8.72 -13.82
CA LYS A 61 -3.17 8.46 -14.76
C LYS A 61 -4.36 9.41 -14.62
N GLY A 62 -4.45 10.15 -13.51
CA GLY A 62 -5.51 11.14 -13.31
C GLY A 62 -5.59 11.66 -11.87
N SER A 63 -6.59 12.49 -11.61
CA SER A 63 -6.91 12.97 -10.26
C SER A 63 -8.27 12.46 -9.81
N LEU A 64 -8.42 12.35 -8.49
CA LEU A 64 -9.70 12.07 -7.86
C LEU A 64 -10.26 13.38 -7.31
N LYS A 65 -11.58 13.51 -7.34
CA LYS A 65 -12.31 14.64 -6.77
C LYS A 65 -13.37 14.10 -5.82
N LEU A 66 -13.54 14.75 -4.67
CA LEU A 66 -14.61 14.42 -3.74
C LEU A 66 -15.95 14.71 -4.44
N LYS A 67 -16.89 13.75 -4.44
CA LYS A 67 -18.23 13.93 -5.04
C LYS A 67 -18.94 15.13 -4.40
N SER A 68 -19.85 15.78 -5.13
CA SER A 68 -20.53 16.99 -4.63
C SER A 68 -21.67 16.73 -3.67
N ALA A 69 -22.35 15.58 -3.78
CA ALA A 69 -23.40 15.14 -2.87
C ALA A 69 -22.79 14.21 -1.82
N ILE A 70 -22.36 14.79 -0.68
CA ILE A 70 -21.68 14.07 0.41
C ILE A 70 -22.39 14.23 1.76
N GLU A 71 -23.49 14.97 1.80
CA GLU A 71 -24.25 15.29 3.02
C GLU A 71 -24.74 14.01 3.72
N GLU A 72 -25.33 13.07 2.96
CA GLU A 72 -25.75 11.77 3.47
C GLU A 72 -24.56 10.94 3.97
N ARG A 73 -23.42 11.00 3.25
CA ARG A 73 -22.18 10.29 3.63
C ARG A 73 -21.57 10.85 4.91
N ILE A 74 -21.64 12.17 5.11
CA ILE A 74 -21.24 12.85 6.34
C ILE A 74 -22.15 12.43 7.49
N GLU A 75 -23.47 12.37 7.29
CA GLU A 75 -24.40 11.96 8.36
C GLU A 75 -24.29 10.47 8.70
N LYS A 76 -24.08 9.61 7.70
CA LYS A 76 -23.68 8.20 7.89
C LYS A 76 -22.35 8.10 8.64
N SER A 77 -21.37 8.96 8.33
CA SER A 77 -20.07 9.01 9.01
C SER A 77 -20.21 9.42 10.49
N LYS A 78 -21.06 10.40 10.81
CA LYS A 78 -21.36 10.82 12.19
C LYS A 78 -22.09 9.76 13.01
N SER A 79 -23.12 9.15 12.42
CA SER A 79 -24.00 8.20 13.10
C SER A 79 -23.39 6.80 13.28
N SER A 80 -22.49 6.37 12.40
CA SER A 80 -21.74 5.12 12.54
C SER A 80 -20.85 5.14 13.80
N GLY A 81 -20.94 4.13 14.67
CA GLY A 81 -20.16 4.11 15.93
C GLY A 81 -20.43 5.32 16.83
N LYS A 82 -21.65 5.87 16.84
CA LYS A 82 -22.03 7.00 17.70
C LYS A 82 -22.00 6.64 19.20
N ASP A 83 -22.23 5.37 19.51
CA ASP A 83 -22.30 4.81 20.87
C ASP A 83 -20.94 4.26 21.34
N GLU A 84 -19.92 4.30 20.48
CA GLU A 84 -18.54 3.92 20.77
C GLU A 84 -17.74 5.06 21.41
N PHE A 85 -16.64 4.71 22.10
CA PHE A 85 -15.76 5.71 22.73
C PHE A 85 -15.22 6.75 21.74
N TRP A 86 -14.86 6.32 20.53
CA TRP A 86 -14.46 7.21 19.44
C TRP A 86 -15.65 7.59 18.55
N SER A 87 -16.72 8.13 19.13
CA SER A 87 -17.82 8.75 18.39
C SER A 87 -17.36 10.02 17.66
N SER A 88 -18.16 10.54 16.72
CA SER A 88 -17.84 11.82 16.06
C SER A 88 -17.64 12.95 17.09
N THR A 89 -18.55 13.11 18.06
CA THR A 89 -18.41 14.10 19.13
C THR A 89 -17.09 13.96 19.90
N GLN A 90 -16.68 12.74 20.25
CA GLN A 90 -15.42 12.52 20.98
C GLN A 90 -14.18 12.78 20.12
N MET A 91 -14.22 12.45 18.82
CA MET A 91 -13.18 12.86 17.87
C MET A 91 -13.03 14.40 17.83
N TYR A 92 -14.14 15.14 17.73
CA TYR A 92 -14.10 16.62 17.72
C TYR A 92 -13.53 17.20 19.02
N LEU A 93 -13.91 16.65 20.19
CA LEU A 93 -13.35 17.05 21.49
C LEU A 93 -11.86 16.73 21.61
N HIS A 94 -11.43 15.56 21.11
CA HIS A 94 -10.02 15.17 21.15
C HIS A 94 -9.17 16.02 20.20
N LEU A 95 -9.64 16.29 18.97
CA LEU A 95 -8.97 17.20 18.04
C LEU A 95 -8.82 18.61 18.65
N ALA A 96 -9.87 19.15 19.29
CA ALA A 96 -9.79 20.42 20.01
C ALA A 96 -8.76 20.40 21.17
N LEU A 97 -8.64 19.28 21.87
CA LEU A 97 -7.66 19.08 22.93
C LEU A 97 -6.22 19.06 22.38
N LEU A 98 -5.97 18.35 21.28
CA LEU A 98 -4.66 18.30 20.62
C LEU A 98 -4.22 19.69 20.16
N GLU A 99 -5.11 20.47 19.54
CA GLU A 99 -4.84 21.84 19.09
C GLU A 99 -4.51 22.81 20.22
N ARG A 100 -4.96 22.53 21.45
CA ARG A 100 -4.67 23.33 22.64
C ARG A 100 -3.37 22.91 23.33
N LEU A 101 -3.02 21.63 23.30
CA LEU A 101 -1.92 21.07 24.09
C LEU A 101 -0.62 20.84 23.31
N LEU A 102 -0.69 20.56 22.00
CA LEU A 102 0.46 20.16 21.20
C LEU A 102 0.85 21.24 20.20
N SER A 103 2.17 21.44 20.03
CA SER A 103 2.67 22.21 18.90
C SER A 103 2.39 21.45 17.59
N ARG A 104 1.79 22.14 16.63
CA ARG A 104 1.42 21.59 15.32
C ARG A 104 2.60 21.15 14.44
N GLU A 105 3.84 21.38 14.88
CA GLU A 105 5.03 21.24 14.04
C GLU A 105 5.74 19.88 14.19
N ASN A 106 5.60 19.21 15.34
CA ASN A 106 6.54 18.16 15.74
C ASN A 106 5.95 16.74 15.84
N GLN A 107 4.62 16.58 15.85
CA GLN A 107 3.98 15.30 16.15
C GLN A 107 2.67 15.10 15.35
N PRO A 108 2.71 14.89 14.01
CA PRO A 108 1.48 14.67 13.22
C PRO A 108 0.72 13.39 13.62
N THR A 109 1.42 12.42 14.23
CA THR A 109 0.92 11.12 14.69
C THR A 109 -0.38 11.19 15.49
N GLN A 110 -0.53 12.04 16.52
CA GLN A 110 -1.74 12.04 17.36
C GLN A 110 -3.00 12.46 16.58
N TRP A 111 -2.86 13.34 15.58
CA TRP A 111 -3.97 13.67 14.70
C TRP A 111 -4.32 12.50 13.78
N ILE A 112 -3.31 11.79 13.24
CA ILE A 112 -3.49 10.58 12.43
C ILE A 112 -4.20 9.49 13.24
N ASP A 113 -3.70 9.19 14.44
CA ASP A 113 -4.28 8.24 15.39
C ASP A 113 -5.73 8.58 15.71
N THR A 114 -6.05 9.85 15.96
CA THR A 114 -7.43 10.31 16.23
C THR A 114 -8.38 9.95 15.08
N PHE A 115 -7.95 10.14 13.82
CA PHE A 115 -8.74 9.78 12.65
C PHE A 115 -8.82 8.26 12.43
N LEU A 116 -7.74 7.52 12.66
CA LEU A 116 -7.75 6.06 12.55
C LEU A 116 -8.58 5.39 13.65
N PHE A 117 -8.52 5.88 14.89
CA PHE A 117 -9.37 5.41 15.98
C PHE A 117 -10.85 5.72 15.73
N ARG A 118 -11.17 6.91 15.18
CA ARG A 118 -12.54 7.20 14.73
C ARG A 118 -13.00 6.20 13.65
N ALA A 119 -12.19 5.96 12.63
CA ALA A 119 -12.49 4.98 11.59
C ALA A 119 -12.64 3.55 12.16
N SER A 120 -11.88 3.20 13.19
CA SER A 120 -11.98 1.91 13.88
C SER A 120 -13.32 1.70 14.59
N ALA A 121 -13.90 2.75 15.16
CA ALA A 121 -15.21 2.71 15.81
C ALA A 121 -16.39 2.65 14.83
N MET A 122 -16.13 2.88 13.53
CA MET A 122 -17.11 2.77 12.45
C MET A 122 -17.10 1.37 11.79
N VAL A 123 -16.23 0.44 12.24
CA VAL A 123 -16.18 -0.93 11.73
C VAL A 123 -17.41 -1.73 12.18
N VAL A 124 -17.97 -2.52 11.26
CA VAL A 124 -19.15 -3.35 11.53
C VAL A 124 -18.91 -4.41 12.63
N PRO A 125 -19.92 -4.74 13.46
CA PRO A 125 -19.79 -5.71 14.55
C PRO A 125 -19.22 -7.07 14.12
N GLY A 126 -18.43 -7.70 15.00
CA GLY A 126 -17.73 -8.97 14.74
C GLY A 126 -16.45 -8.85 13.90
N LYS A 127 -16.09 -7.62 13.50
CA LYS A 127 -14.79 -7.26 12.94
C LYS A 127 -14.11 -6.22 13.82
N CYS A 128 -12.80 -6.12 13.68
CA CYS A 128 -11.99 -5.09 14.28
C CYS A 128 -11.02 -4.50 13.26
N MET A 129 -10.68 -3.22 13.43
CA MET A 129 -9.51 -2.63 12.79
C MET A 129 -8.25 -2.98 13.58
N ILE A 130 -7.17 -3.31 12.87
CA ILE A 130 -5.84 -3.50 13.41
C ILE A 130 -4.94 -2.44 12.76
N ILE A 131 -4.26 -1.66 13.58
CA ILE A 131 -3.34 -0.61 13.15
C ILE A 131 -1.95 -1.05 13.60
N ASN A 132 -1.07 -1.34 12.63
CA ASN A 132 0.35 -1.59 12.87
C ASN A 132 1.12 -0.32 12.53
N MET A 133 2.03 0.12 13.40
CA MET A 133 2.90 1.28 13.18
C MET A 133 4.34 0.84 12.97
N ASN A 134 5.11 1.58 12.15
CA ASN A 134 6.52 1.31 11.87
C ASN A 134 6.80 -0.15 11.43
N GLU A 135 5.92 -0.69 10.58
CA GLU A 135 6.03 -2.07 10.09
C GLU A 135 7.18 -2.19 9.09
N GLY A 136 8.10 -3.12 9.36
CA GLY A 136 9.20 -3.44 8.45
C GLY A 136 8.70 -4.06 7.14
N VAL A 137 9.16 -3.52 6.03
CA VAL A 137 8.92 -4.04 4.68
C VAL A 137 10.07 -4.97 4.31
N PRO A 138 9.85 -6.29 4.20
CA PRO A 138 10.90 -7.22 3.80
C PRO A 138 11.35 -6.91 2.37
N ALA A 139 12.64 -7.12 2.11
CA ALA A 139 13.26 -6.89 0.81
C ALA A 139 12.50 -7.64 -0.30
N THR A 140 11.84 -6.88 -1.18
CA THR A 140 10.92 -7.42 -2.18
C THR A 140 11.38 -7.04 -3.58
N ILE A 141 11.60 -8.04 -4.43
CA ILE A 141 11.90 -7.85 -5.85
C ILE A 141 10.62 -7.34 -6.53
N VAL A 142 10.64 -6.10 -7.01
CA VAL A 142 9.45 -5.44 -7.60
C VAL A 142 9.45 -5.40 -9.13
N ASN A 143 10.61 -5.59 -9.74
CA ASN A 143 10.78 -5.75 -11.19
C ASN A 143 11.80 -6.89 -11.43
N PRO A 144 11.37 -8.07 -11.93
CA PRO A 144 12.26 -9.20 -12.14
C PRO A 144 13.36 -8.96 -13.19
N SER A 145 13.08 -8.13 -14.20
CA SER A 145 13.98 -7.87 -15.34
C SER A 145 15.15 -6.95 -15.01
N SER A 146 15.03 -6.13 -13.97
CA SER A 146 16.05 -5.19 -13.50
C SER A 146 16.52 -5.47 -12.07
N LEU A 147 16.03 -6.56 -11.46
CA LEU A 147 16.34 -7.03 -10.11
C LEU A 147 16.24 -5.94 -9.02
N ILE A 148 15.41 -4.92 -9.25
CA ILE A 148 15.17 -3.84 -8.28
C ILE A 148 14.43 -4.43 -7.08
N THR A 149 15.03 -4.25 -5.92
CA THR A 149 14.52 -4.73 -4.64
C THR A 149 14.24 -3.54 -3.75
N ILE A 150 13.08 -3.50 -3.10
CA ILE A 150 12.71 -2.41 -2.19
C ILE A 150 12.52 -2.95 -0.77
N SER A 151 13.05 -2.23 0.22
CA SER A 151 12.93 -2.51 1.65
C SER A 151 12.71 -1.21 2.44
N GLY A 152 12.47 -1.31 3.75
CA GLY A 152 12.42 -0.16 4.65
C GLY A 152 11.26 -0.27 5.64
N TYR A 153 10.59 0.84 5.94
CA TYR A 153 9.48 0.88 6.90
C TYR A 153 8.23 1.60 6.35
N ARG A 154 7.06 1.07 6.71
CA ARG A 154 5.74 1.71 6.58
C ARG A 154 5.41 2.46 7.85
N ASP A 155 4.84 3.66 7.72
CA ASP A 155 4.47 4.44 8.90
C ASP A 155 3.23 3.83 9.59
N TYR A 156 2.15 3.54 8.83
CA TYR A 156 1.03 2.72 9.30
C TYR A 156 0.52 1.73 8.24
N THR A 157 0.19 0.52 8.69
CA THR A 157 -0.61 -0.49 7.96
C THR A 157 -1.92 -0.70 8.72
N VAL A 158 -3.06 -0.59 8.02
CA VAL A 158 -4.40 -0.68 8.61
C VAL A 158 -5.18 -1.82 7.94
N VAL A 159 -5.61 -2.81 8.73
CA VAL A 159 -6.30 -4.01 8.26
C VAL A 159 -7.63 -4.17 9.01
N ILE A 160 -8.70 -4.57 8.31
CA ILE A 160 -9.94 -5.01 8.95
C ILE A 160 -10.01 -6.54 8.91
N SER A 161 -10.19 -7.14 10.08
CA SER A 161 -10.23 -8.59 10.25
C SER A 161 -11.34 -8.98 11.22
N SER A 162 -11.87 -10.20 11.12
CA SER A 162 -12.81 -10.72 12.14
C SER A 162 -12.07 -10.93 13.46
N ASP A 163 -12.74 -10.77 14.60
CA ASP A 163 -12.08 -10.90 15.92
C ASP A 163 -11.35 -12.24 16.13
N ARG A 164 -11.79 -13.33 15.47
CA ARG A 164 -11.11 -14.64 15.49
C ARG A 164 -9.69 -14.62 14.92
N PHE A 165 -9.42 -13.78 13.91
CA PHE A 165 -8.10 -13.68 13.26
C PHE A 165 -7.21 -12.57 13.86
N LYS A 166 -7.77 -11.75 14.76
CA LYS A 166 -7.09 -10.63 15.44
C LYS A 166 -5.88 -11.08 16.25
N SER A 167 -5.99 -12.19 16.98
CA SER A 167 -4.89 -12.75 17.76
C SER A 167 -3.76 -13.26 16.87
N LEU A 168 -4.08 -14.04 15.83
CA LEU A 168 -3.11 -14.57 14.87
C LEU A 168 -2.32 -13.45 14.18
N TYR A 169 -3.01 -12.45 13.62
CA TYR A 169 -2.37 -11.34 12.93
C TYR A 169 -1.53 -10.47 13.88
N ARG A 170 -1.96 -10.26 15.13
CA ARG A 170 -1.15 -9.55 16.15
C ARG A 170 0.08 -10.35 16.58
N SER A 171 -0.03 -11.66 16.73
CA SER A 171 1.09 -12.51 17.17
C SER A 171 2.17 -12.65 16.09
N ASN A 172 1.79 -12.70 14.80
CA ASN A 172 2.75 -12.70 13.71
C ASN A 172 2.13 -12.18 12.40
N PRO A 173 2.25 -10.86 12.10
CA PRO A 173 1.71 -10.28 10.86
C PRO A 173 2.28 -10.92 9.59
N GLN A 174 3.54 -11.37 9.64
CA GLN A 174 4.28 -11.93 8.50
C GLN A 174 3.88 -13.38 8.17
N VAL A 175 3.23 -14.09 9.11
CA VAL A 175 2.72 -15.47 8.90
C VAL A 175 1.32 -15.48 8.29
N VAL A 176 0.60 -14.34 8.30
CA VAL A 176 -0.71 -14.27 7.66
C VAL A 176 -0.52 -14.25 6.15
N PHE A 177 -0.94 -15.33 5.50
CA PHE A 177 -0.84 -15.51 4.05
C PHE A 177 -1.38 -14.27 3.33
N PRO A 178 -0.59 -13.63 2.44
CA PRO A 178 -0.98 -12.36 1.81
C PRO A 178 -2.33 -12.43 1.05
N GLU A 179 -2.63 -13.61 0.50
CA GLU A 179 -3.89 -13.94 -0.20
C GLU A 179 -5.11 -13.99 0.74
N SER A 180 -4.91 -14.28 2.03
CA SER A 180 -5.97 -14.37 3.04
C SER A 180 -6.44 -13.00 3.55
N LEU A 181 -5.62 -11.95 3.35
CA LEU A 181 -5.99 -10.59 3.70
C LEU A 181 -7.05 -10.07 2.72
N LYS A 182 -8.22 -9.75 3.27
CA LYS A 182 -9.34 -9.13 2.55
C LYS A 182 -9.16 -7.62 2.41
N THR A 183 -8.47 -6.98 3.36
CA THR A 183 -8.12 -5.56 3.27
C THR A 183 -6.71 -5.32 3.80
N SER A 184 -6.07 -4.26 3.31
CA SER A 184 -4.83 -3.66 3.81
C SER A 184 -4.69 -2.27 3.20
N PHE A 185 -4.74 -1.25 4.04
CA PHE A 185 -4.70 0.17 3.68
C PHE A 185 -3.48 0.82 4.32
N PHE A 186 -2.79 1.69 3.58
CA PHE A 186 -1.50 2.22 3.99
C PHE A 186 -1.54 3.73 4.21
N VAL A 187 -0.97 4.18 5.32
CA VAL A 187 -0.81 5.59 5.65
C VAL A 187 0.68 5.92 5.63
N THR A 188 1.06 6.88 4.78
CA THR A 188 2.41 7.46 4.76
C THR A 188 2.39 8.78 5.51
N GLU A 189 3.23 8.88 6.54
CA GLU A 189 3.34 10.07 7.39
C GLU A 189 4.31 11.08 6.77
N ALA A 190 3.79 12.26 6.45
CA ALA A 190 4.57 13.44 6.11
C ALA A 190 5.02 14.12 7.41
N LYS A 191 6.28 13.91 7.79
CA LYS A 191 6.86 14.28 9.10
C LYS A 191 6.78 15.77 9.44
N THR A 192 6.62 16.64 8.45
CA THR A 192 6.60 18.10 8.59
C THR A 192 5.25 18.67 8.14
N ARG A 193 4.67 19.56 8.95
CA ARG A 193 3.41 20.25 8.62
C ARG A 193 3.51 21.18 7.40
N LEU A 194 4.70 21.77 7.22
CA LEU A 194 4.99 22.77 6.19
C LEU A 194 5.26 22.15 4.81
N SER A 195 5.90 20.98 4.74
CA SER A 195 6.12 20.28 3.47
C SER A 195 4.82 20.05 2.73
N ALA A 196 4.92 20.09 1.40
CA ALA A 196 3.81 19.70 0.57
C ALA A 196 3.71 18.17 0.52
N LEU A 197 2.49 17.62 0.61
CA LEU A 197 2.29 16.16 0.61
C LEU A 197 2.82 15.49 -0.67
N PHE A 198 2.99 16.23 -1.77
CA PHE A 198 3.58 15.70 -3.00
C PHE A 198 5.05 15.28 -2.82
N GLU A 199 5.78 15.86 -1.87
CA GLU A 199 7.18 15.50 -1.57
C GLU A 199 7.29 14.06 -1.05
N TYR A 200 6.28 13.58 -0.35
CA TYR A 200 6.19 12.23 0.21
C TYR A 200 5.48 11.24 -0.73
N LEU A 201 4.91 11.73 -1.84
CA LEU A 201 4.16 10.90 -2.79
C LEU A 201 5.01 9.77 -3.42
N PRO A 202 6.31 9.97 -3.78
CA PRO A 202 7.13 8.87 -4.26
C PRO A 202 7.28 7.73 -3.25
N ARG A 203 7.60 8.04 -1.99
CA ARG A 203 7.69 7.05 -0.90
C ARG A 203 6.38 6.28 -0.72
N ALA A 204 5.25 6.98 -0.73
CA ALA A 204 3.92 6.38 -0.61
C ALA A 204 3.57 5.46 -1.78
N LEU A 205 3.87 5.87 -3.01
CA LEU A 205 3.62 5.06 -4.21
C LEU A 205 4.50 3.81 -4.24
N CYS A 206 5.78 3.90 -3.84
CA CYS A 206 6.63 2.71 -3.70
C CYS A 206 6.17 1.80 -2.55
N GLN A 207 5.74 2.35 -1.40
CA GLN A 207 5.12 1.57 -0.32
C GLN A 207 3.89 0.81 -0.83
N LEU A 208 2.97 1.47 -1.54
CA LEU A 208 1.79 0.84 -2.13
C LEU A 208 2.16 -0.20 -3.20
N TYR A 209 3.11 0.11 -4.10
CA TYR A 209 3.54 -0.80 -5.17
C TYR A 209 4.14 -2.10 -4.61
N VAL A 210 5.08 -2.02 -3.65
CA VAL A 210 5.64 -3.18 -2.96
C VAL A 210 4.56 -3.97 -2.23
N SER A 211 3.64 -3.29 -1.55
CA SER A 211 2.57 -3.93 -0.79
C SER A 211 1.59 -4.68 -1.71
N ALA A 212 1.20 -4.08 -2.84
CA ALA A 212 0.37 -4.74 -3.85
C ALA A 212 1.05 -5.99 -4.45
N LYS A 213 2.37 -5.93 -4.69
CA LYS A 213 3.16 -7.10 -5.12
C LYS A 213 3.16 -8.22 -4.08
N GLN A 214 3.46 -7.90 -2.81
CA GLN A 214 3.45 -8.86 -1.70
C GLN A 214 2.06 -9.50 -1.51
N LEU A 215 1.01 -8.68 -1.56
CA LEU A 215 -0.39 -9.06 -1.35
C LEU A 215 -1.05 -9.69 -2.59
N LYS A 216 -0.35 -9.73 -3.73
CA LYS A 216 -0.87 -10.17 -5.04
C LYS A 216 -2.19 -9.47 -5.42
N LYS A 217 -2.26 -8.14 -5.23
CA LYS A 217 -3.45 -7.33 -5.54
C LYS A 217 -3.19 -6.44 -6.74
N GLU A 218 -4.17 -6.36 -7.64
CA GLU A 218 -4.08 -5.49 -8.82
C GLU A 218 -4.29 -4.02 -8.46
N THR A 219 -5.20 -3.72 -7.54
CA THR A 219 -5.43 -2.36 -7.02
C THR A 219 -5.16 -2.31 -5.51
N ILE A 220 -4.67 -1.17 -5.04
CA ILE A 220 -4.42 -0.90 -3.64
C ILE A 220 -4.66 0.58 -3.31
N ARG A 221 -5.26 0.84 -2.15
CA ARG A 221 -5.58 2.19 -1.67
C ARG A 221 -4.67 2.60 -0.51
N GLY A 222 -4.40 3.89 -0.42
CA GLY A 222 -3.65 4.49 0.68
C GLY A 222 -3.84 5.99 0.79
N VAL A 223 -3.09 6.62 1.69
CA VAL A 223 -3.14 8.06 1.92
C VAL A 223 -1.79 8.61 2.37
N VAL A 224 -1.42 9.78 1.86
CA VAL A 224 -0.33 10.59 2.40
C VAL A 224 -0.94 11.66 3.30
N THR A 225 -0.42 11.81 4.52
CA THR A 225 -0.96 12.78 5.48
C THR A 225 0.08 13.32 6.45
N ASN A 226 -0.15 14.54 6.94
CA ASN A 226 0.54 15.10 8.11
C ASN A 226 -0.45 15.39 9.25
N GLY A 227 -1.51 14.59 9.37
CA GLY A 227 -2.64 14.80 10.30
C GLY A 227 -3.60 15.93 9.89
N TYR A 228 -3.09 16.98 9.24
CA TYR A 228 -3.87 18.14 8.81
C TYR A 228 -4.39 18.05 7.38
N LYS A 229 -3.52 17.63 6.46
CA LYS A 229 -3.83 17.46 5.04
C LYS A 229 -3.89 15.96 4.76
N TRP A 230 -4.89 15.51 4.00
CA TRP A 230 -5.10 14.11 3.66
C TRP A 230 -5.21 13.95 2.14
N GLN A 231 -4.21 13.30 1.54
CA GLN A 231 -4.10 13.10 0.10
C GLN A 231 -4.27 11.61 -0.21
N PHE A 232 -5.49 11.22 -0.56
CA PHE A 232 -5.86 9.84 -0.85
C PHE A 232 -5.34 9.41 -2.22
N ILE A 233 -4.93 8.14 -2.31
CA ILE A 233 -4.22 7.55 -3.46
C ILE A 233 -4.85 6.19 -3.79
N ILE A 234 -5.02 5.94 -5.09
CA ILE A 234 -5.30 4.60 -5.64
C ILE A 234 -4.15 4.26 -6.58
N LEU A 235 -3.54 3.10 -6.40
CA LEU A 235 -2.50 2.54 -7.27
C LEU A 235 -2.99 1.24 -7.87
N SER A 236 -2.85 1.10 -9.18
CA SER A 236 -3.24 -0.09 -9.95
C SER A 236 -2.04 -0.63 -10.73
N ILE A 237 -1.62 -1.86 -10.42
CA ILE A 237 -0.56 -2.61 -11.08
C ILE A 237 -0.93 -2.86 -12.55
N HIS A 238 0.04 -2.77 -13.46
CA HIS A 238 -0.19 -3.11 -14.86
C HIS A 238 -0.40 -4.62 -15.05
N LYS A 239 -1.21 -5.04 -16.03
CA LYS A 239 -1.56 -6.46 -16.26
C LYS A 239 -0.37 -7.37 -16.59
N ASN A 240 0.69 -6.81 -17.18
CA ASN A 240 1.96 -7.51 -17.41
C ASN A 240 2.82 -7.64 -16.15
N GLY A 241 2.40 -7.06 -15.03
CA GLY A 241 3.16 -6.97 -13.80
C GLY A 241 4.35 -6.00 -13.86
N ASP A 242 4.51 -5.18 -14.90
CA ASP A 242 5.63 -4.24 -15.01
C ASP A 242 5.17 -2.79 -14.84
N GLY A 243 5.40 -2.26 -13.65
CA GLY A 243 4.98 -0.94 -13.23
C GLY A 243 3.53 -0.84 -12.79
N ALA A 244 3.07 0.40 -12.62
CA ALA A 244 1.75 0.71 -12.12
C ALA A 244 1.26 2.07 -12.63
N SER A 245 -0.04 2.29 -12.52
CA SER A 245 -0.67 3.58 -12.73
C SER A 245 -1.32 4.06 -11.44
N TYR A 246 -1.31 5.37 -11.17
CA TYR A 246 -1.90 5.90 -9.93
C TYR A 246 -2.77 7.13 -10.16
N LYS A 247 -3.65 7.38 -9.18
CA LYS A 247 -4.55 8.54 -9.10
C LYS A 247 -4.47 9.13 -7.69
N PHE A 248 -4.62 10.45 -7.53
CA PHE A 248 -4.63 11.10 -6.20
C PHE A 248 -5.63 12.26 -6.09
N SER A 249 -6.07 12.55 -4.85
CA SER A 249 -7.39 13.12 -4.56
C SER A 249 -7.63 14.63 -4.43
N ILE A 250 -6.61 15.48 -4.65
CA ILE A 250 -6.49 16.81 -3.98
C ILE A 250 -6.47 16.68 -2.43
N PRO A 251 -5.67 17.46 -1.68
CA PRO A 251 -5.63 17.32 -0.22
C PRO A 251 -6.92 17.83 0.47
N ILE A 252 -7.63 16.94 1.17
CA ILE A 252 -8.67 17.34 2.14
C ILE A 252 -7.98 17.97 3.34
N LYS A 253 -8.49 19.11 3.83
CA LYS A 253 -7.86 19.90 4.89
C LYS A 253 -8.71 19.90 6.16
N TYR A 254 -8.25 19.19 7.19
CA TYR A 254 -8.60 19.53 8.56
C TYR A 254 -7.95 20.87 8.92
N TYR A 255 -8.75 21.78 9.47
CA TYR A 255 -8.24 23.03 10.05
C TYR A 255 -9.10 23.50 11.21
N VAL A 256 -8.45 24.25 12.10
CA VAL A 256 -9.10 24.99 13.18
C VAL A 256 -8.80 26.48 12.98
N PRO A 257 -9.83 27.35 12.95
CA PRO A 257 -9.63 28.78 12.84
C PRO A 257 -8.65 29.31 13.89
N GLN A 258 -7.75 30.21 13.48
CA GLN A 258 -6.88 30.96 14.40
C GLN A 258 -7.64 32.18 14.92
N ASP A 259 -8.72 31.91 15.66
CA ASP A 259 -9.44 32.90 16.44
C ASP A 259 -8.75 33.02 17.83
N PRO A 260 -8.67 34.20 18.47
CA PRO A 260 -8.20 34.34 19.86
C PRO A 260 -9.02 33.56 20.91
N ASN A 261 -10.09 32.87 20.53
CA ASN A 261 -10.83 31.94 21.38
C ASN A 261 -9.91 30.87 22.05
N PRO A 262 -9.89 30.75 23.39
CA PRO A 262 -9.08 29.75 24.10
C PRO A 262 -9.50 28.29 23.85
N ASN A 263 -10.67 28.06 23.23
CA ASN A 263 -11.18 26.75 22.87
C ASN A 263 -11.21 26.59 21.34
N PRO A 264 -10.13 26.07 20.72
CA PRO A 264 -10.05 25.86 19.27
C PRO A 264 -11.06 24.78 18.82
N ILE A 265 -12.05 25.15 17.99
CA ILE A 265 -13.08 24.24 17.49
C ILE A 265 -12.75 23.73 16.07
N PRO A 266 -12.53 22.41 15.87
CA PRO A 266 -12.41 21.78 14.55
C PRO A 266 -13.55 22.19 13.61
N LYS A 267 -13.21 22.70 12.41
CA LYS A 267 -14.26 23.15 11.49
C LYS A 267 -14.96 21.96 10.83
N GLN A 268 -16.28 21.87 11.04
CA GLN A 268 -17.15 20.94 10.32
C GLN A 268 -17.22 21.25 8.81
N PRO A 269 -17.45 20.25 7.93
CA PRO A 269 -17.61 18.82 8.22
C PRO A 269 -16.30 18.01 8.08
N TRP A 270 -15.14 18.67 7.91
CA TRP A 270 -13.94 18.01 7.39
C TRP A 270 -13.42 16.82 8.21
N PRO A 271 -13.43 16.85 9.57
CA PRO A 271 -13.12 15.67 10.35
C PRO A 271 -14.03 14.46 10.05
N ASP A 272 -15.35 14.65 9.95
CA ASP A 272 -16.29 13.56 9.62
C ASP A 272 -16.09 13.04 8.19
N VAL A 273 -15.71 13.91 7.25
CA VAL A 273 -15.35 13.51 5.88
C VAL A 273 -14.09 12.64 5.88
N ILE A 274 -13.01 13.07 6.56
CA ILE A 274 -11.75 12.30 6.63
C ILE A 274 -11.98 10.94 7.28
N ALA A 275 -12.67 10.90 8.42
CA ALA A 275 -13.03 9.66 9.11
C ALA A 275 -13.91 8.73 8.25
N GLY A 276 -14.88 9.31 7.53
CA GLY A 276 -15.77 8.58 6.64
C GLY A 276 -15.05 7.95 5.46
N VAL A 277 -14.16 8.70 4.80
CA VAL A 277 -13.30 8.16 3.74
C VAL A 277 -12.40 7.05 4.28
N LEU A 278 -11.75 7.24 5.44
CA LEU A 278 -10.87 6.21 6.02
C LEU A 278 -11.65 4.93 6.37
N SER A 279 -12.81 5.04 7.00
CA SER A 279 -13.64 3.89 7.36
C SER A 279 -14.10 3.09 6.13
N ASP A 280 -14.38 3.78 5.03
CA ASP A 280 -14.80 3.20 3.76
C ASP A 280 -13.63 2.56 3.00
N TRP A 281 -12.57 3.35 2.74
CA TRP A 281 -11.41 2.93 1.96
C TRP A 281 -10.51 1.88 2.64
N VAL A 282 -10.58 1.72 3.97
CA VAL A 282 -9.95 0.59 4.67
C VAL A 282 -10.76 -0.71 4.44
N GLN A 283 -12.06 -0.62 4.15
CA GLN A 283 -12.89 -1.78 3.81
C GLN A 283 -12.78 -2.17 2.33
N SER A 284 -12.73 -1.18 1.42
CA SER A 284 -12.58 -1.36 -0.03
C SER A 284 -11.13 -1.22 -0.52
N SER A 285 -10.15 -1.55 0.33
CA SER A 285 -8.74 -1.16 0.13
C SER A 285 -8.05 -1.76 -1.10
N PHE A 286 -8.66 -2.75 -1.76
CA PHE A 286 -8.14 -3.41 -2.96
C PHE A 286 -9.02 -3.19 -4.21
N ASP A 287 -10.10 -2.42 -4.08
CA ASP A 287 -11.06 -2.17 -5.15
C ASP A 287 -10.73 -0.85 -5.88
N ASP A 288 -11.00 -0.74 -7.18
CA ASP A 288 -11.01 0.59 -7.86
C ASP A 288 -12.29 1.35 -7.45
N LEU A 289 -12.46 2.59 -7.92
CA LEU A 289 -13.66 3.40 -7.64
C LEU A 289 -14.93 2.78 -8.23
N ASP A 290 -16.02 2.88 -7.47
CA ASP A 290 -17.38 2.56 -7.90
C ASP A 290 -18.34 3.78 -7.75
N GLU A 291 -19.62 3.56 -8.03
CA GLU A 291 -20.66 4.57 -7.88
C GLU A 291 -20.88 4.96 -6.41
N ASP A 292 -20.62 4.04 -5.47
CA ASP A 292 -20.77 4.21 -4.03
C ASP A 292 -19.52 4.75 -3.31
N ASP A 293 -18.43 5.05 -4.02
CA ASP A 293 -17.22 5.65 -3.44
C ASP A 293 -17.44 7.12 -3.02
N TRP A 294 -16.57 7.65 -2.16
CA TRP A 294 -16.50 9.09 -1.84
C TRP A 294 -15.96 9.94 -2.98
N PHE A 295 -15.13 9.36 -3.86
CA PHE A 295 -14.47 10.09 -4.94
C PHE A 295 -14.96 9.68 -6.33
N GLU A 296 -14.85 10.62 -7.27
CA GLU A 296 -15.03 10.41 -8.71
C GLU A 296 -13.69 10.61 -9.44
N ASN A 297 -13.50 9.90 -10.56
CA ASN A 297 -12.37 10.14 -11.45
C ASN A 297 -12.59 11.47 -12.18
N VAL A 298 -11.65 12.41 -12.05
CA VAL A 298 -11.55 13.54 -12.99
C VAL A 298 -10.55 13.12 -14.05
N GLY A 299 -11.06 12.94 -15.29
CA GLY A 299 -10.24 12.49 -16.42
C GLY A 299 -8.99 13.35 -16.57
N GLY A 300 -7.83 12.70 -16.72
CA GLY A 300 -6.61 13.37 -17.13
C GLY A 300 -6.81 14.02 -18.51
N ARG A 301 -6.37 15.28 -18.64
CA ARG A 301 -6.15 15.91 -19.95
C ARG A 301 -4.79 15.50 -20.49
#